data_AF-A0A0F9XNY9-F1
#
_entry.id   AF-A0A0F9XNY9-F1
#
_cell.length_a   1.000
_cell.length_b   1.000
_cell.length_c   1.000
_cell.angle_alpha   90.00
_cell.angle_beta   90.00
_cell.angle_gamma   90.00
#
_symmetry.space_group_name_H-M   'P 1'
#
loop_
_entity.id
_entity.type
_entity.pdbx_description
1 polymer ?
#
loop_
_entity_poly.entity_id
_entity_poly.type
_entity_poly.pdbx_seq_one_letter_code
_entity_poly.pdbx_strand_id
1 'polypeptide(L)' 'MSVNDKREWEIALRGLKRFFDEGMAVWPREKFDSLFSSKEVANSHYVLEALKSLELQGAIILVGTDDLYIRIIRI' A
#
# COMPACT_ATOMS: atom_id res chain seq x y z
N MET A 1 -0.04 12.17 -15.35
CA MET A 1 -0.35 11.81 -13.95
C MET A 1 -1.82 12.04 -13.71
N SER A 2 -2.60 11.00 -13.41
CA SER A 2 -4.04 11.14 -13.15
C SER A 2 -4.26 11.63 -11.71
N VAL A 3 -5.10 12.64 -11.52
CA VAL A 3 -5.55 13.09 -10.18
C VAL A 3 -6.20 11.95 -9.39
N ASN A 4 -6.72 10.94 -10.09
CA ASN A 4 -7.39 9.79 -9.49
C ASN A 4 -6.43 8.89 -8.71
N ASP A 5 -5.23 8.60 -9.24
CA ASP A 5 -4.27 7.68 -8.61
C ASP A 5 -3.80 8.21 -7.25
N LYS A 6 -3.59 9.53 -7.15
CA LYS A 6 -3.22 10.19 -5.89
C LYS A 6 -4.32 10.08 -4.86
N ARG A 7 -5.58 10.31 -5.26
CA ARG A 7 -6.73 10.22 -4.37
C ARG A 7 -6.93 8.79 -3.87
N GLU A 8 -6.84 7.81 -4.76
CA GLU A 8 -6.96 6.39 -4.37
C GLU A 8 -5.84 5.96 -3.44
N TRP A 9 -4.60 6.41 -3.69
CA TRP A 9 -3.49 6.19 -2.78
C TRP A 9 -3.74 6.78 -1.38
N GLU A 10 -4.25 8.01 -1.28
CA GLU A 10 -4.57 8.62 0.02
C GLU A 10 -5.63 7.83 0.80
N ILE A 11 -6.61 7.25 0.09
CA ILE A 11 -7.62 6.37 0.67
C ILE A 11 -6.98 5.06 1.13
N ALA A 12 -6.19 4.41 0.27
CA ALA A 12 -5.48 3.19 0.58
C ALA A 12 -4.56 3.36 1.79
N LEU A 13 -3.82 4.47 1.86
CA LEU A 13 -2.92 4.81 2.97
C LEU A 13 -3.68 4.93 4.31
N ARG A 14 -4.86 5.54 4.31
CA ARG A 14 -5.72 5.59 5.51
C ARG A 14 -6.20 4.19 5.90
N GLY A 15 -6.52 3.35 4.92
CA GLY A 15 -6.82 1.93 5.13
C GLY A 15 -5.65 1.22 5.81
N LEU A 16 -4.46 1.28 5.22
CA LEU A 16 -3.23 0.68 5.77
C LEU A 16 -2.98 1.11 7.22
N LYS A 17 -3.10 2.42 7.51
CA LYS A 17 -2.93 2.96 8.85
C LYS A 17 -3.96 2.43 9.85
N ARG A 18 -5.25 2.48 9.48
CA ARG A 18 -6.32 2.01 10.35
C ARG A 18 -6.12 0.54 10.75
N PHE A 19 -5.86 -0.34 9.78
CA PHE A 19 -5.69 -1.76 10.09
C PHE A 19 -4.37 -2.05 10.80
N PHE A 20 -3.34 -1.23 10.58
CA PHE A 20 -2.11 -1.29 11.38
C PHE A 20 -2.41 -0.97 12.86
N ASP A 21 -3.20 0.08 13.13
CA ASP A 21 -3.66 0.41 14.49
C ASP A 21 -4.53 -0.72 15.10
N GLU A 22 -5.22 -1.49 14.27
CA GLU A 22 -5.99 -2.69 14.66
C GLU A 22 -5.09 -3.96 14.78
N GLY A 23 -3.77 -3.86 14.57
CA GLY A 23 -2.79 -4.94 14.77
C GLY A 23 -2.37 -5.70 13.51
N MET A 24 -2.88 -5.33 12.34
CA MET A 24 -2.51 -5.94 11.05
C MET A 24 -1.26 -5.27 10.46
N ALA A 25 -0.08 -5.82 10.80
CA ALA A 25 1.20 -5.34 10.28
C ALA A 25 1.61 -5.98 8.94
N VAL A 26 0.93 -7.03 8.48
CA VAL A 26 1.27 -7.78 7.28
C VAL A 26 0.12 -7.80 6.31
N TRP A 27 0.42 -7.50 5.06
CA TRP A 27 -0.55 -7.35 3.98
C TRP A 27 -0.25 -8.31 2.83
N PRO A 28 -1.12 -9.30 2.59
CA PRO A 28 -1.14 -10.07 1.34
C PRO A 28 -1.45 -9.18 0.14
N ARG A 29 -1.00 -9.58 -1.06
CA ARG A 29 -1.21 -8.82 -2.30
C ARG A 29 -2.70 -8.61 -2.58
N GLU A 30 -3.53 -9.63 -2.41
CA GLU A 30 -4.97 -9.54 -2.63
C GLU A 30 -5.64 -8.47 -1.74
N LYS A 31 -5.28 -8.44 -0.45
CA LYS A 31 -5.82 -7.43 0.48
C LYS A 31 -5.34 -6.03 0.13
N PHE A 32 -4.09 -5.89 -0.30
CA PHE A 32 -3.57 -4.59 -0.75
C PHE A 32 -4.31 -4.11 -2.01
N ASP A 33 -4.43 -4.97 -3.03
CA ASP A 33 -5.13 -4.66 -4.27
C ASP A 33 -6.60 -4.27 -4.00
N SER A 34 -7.24 -4.88 -2.99
CA SER A 34 -8.63 -4.56 -2.60
C SER A 34 -8.83 -3.15 -2.05
N LEU A 35 -7.76 -2.42 -1.71
CA LEU A 35 -7.84 -1.02 -1.27
C LEU A 35 -8.08 -0.04 -2.44
N PHE A 36 -7.93 -0.51 -3.68
CA PHE A 36 -8.03 0.30 -4.89
C PHE A 36 -9.25 -0.07 -5.71
N SER A 37 -9.65 0.81 -6.62
CA SER A 37 -10.77 0.54 -7.54
C SER A 37 -10.47 -0.59 -8.53
N SER A 38 -9.19 -0.81 -8.83
CA SER A 38 -8.72 -1.85 -9.74
C SER A 38 -7.25 -2.21 -9.48
N LYS A 39 -6.84 -3.39 -9.97
CA LYS A 39 -5.44 -3.83 -9.96
C LYS A 39 -4.54 -2.90 -10.78
N GLU A 40 -5.07 -2.27 -11.82
CA GLU A 40 -4.33 -1.33 -12.67
C GLU A 40 -3.91 -0.09 -11.88
N VAL A 41 -4.81 0.43 -11.02
CA VAL A 41 -4.48 1.56 -10.14
C VAL A 41 -3.52 1.13 -9.02
N ALA A 42 -3.74 -0.03 -8.41
CA ALA A 42 -2.83 -0.58 -7.38
C ALA A 42 -1.39 -0.76 -7.89
N ASN A 43 -1.23 -1.09 -9.18
CA ASN A 43 0.07 -1.24 -9.85
C ASN A 43 0.45 0.00 -10.68
N SER A 44 -0.22 1.14 -10.49
CA SER A 44 0.12 2.37 -11.19
C SER A 44 1.50 2.87 -10.79
N HIS A 45 2.18 3.57 -11.70
CA HIS A 45 3.50 4.12 -11.43
C HIS A 45 3.51 5.00 -10.18
N TYR A 46 2.45 5.78 -9.95
CA TYR A 46 2.33 6.64 -8.77
C TYR A 46 2.32 5.84 -7.46
N VAL A 47 1.47 4.80 -7.37
CA VAL A 47 1.37 3.95 -6.17
C VAL A 47 2.69 3.23 -5.90
N LEU A 48 3.35 2.71 -6.95
CA LEU A 48 4.64 2.04 -6.81
C LEU A 48 5.74 2.99 -6.30
N GLU A 49 5.80 4.24 -6.79
CA GLU A 49 6.74 5.24 -6.29
C GLU A 49 6.41 5.66 -4.85
N ALA A 50 5.13 5.76 -4.49
CA ALA A 50 4.71 6.05 -3.11
C ALA A 50 5.11 4.92 -2.14
N LEU A 51 4.94 3.66 -2.55
CA LEU A 51 5.38 2.49 -1.78
C LEU A 51 6.90 2.49 -1.59
N LYS A 52 7.68 2.72 -2.66
CA LYS A 52 9.14 2.87 -2.55
C LYS A 52 9.54 3.99 -1.61
N SER A 53 8.84 5.13 -1.65
CA SER A 53 9.11 6.25 -0.74
C SER A 53 8.89 5.86 0.73
N LEU A 54 7.83 5.10 1.03
CA LEU A 54 7.59 4.58 2.38
C LEU A 54 8.66 3.55 2.80
N GLU A 55 9.09 2.70 1.88
CA GLU A 55 10.16 1.72 2.15
C GLU A 55 11.49 2.43 2.48
N LEU A 56 11.86 3.45 1.70
CA LEU A 56 13.07 4.26 1.95
C LEU A 56 13.02 5.01 3.30
N GLN A 57 11.83 5.37 3.78
CA GLN A 57 11.63 5.99 5.10
C GLN A 57 11.65 4.96 6.26
N GLY A 58 11.76 3.67 5.94
CA GLY A 58 11.64 2.58 6.90
C GLY A 58 10.23 2.48 7.51
N ALA A 59 9.21 2.94 6.78
CA ALA A 59 7.80 2.83 7.19
C ALA A 59 7.23 1.45 6.85
N ILE A 60 7.68 0.86 5.74
CA ILE A 60 7.28 -0.48 5.27
C ILE A 60 8.48 -1.29 4.79
N ILE A 61 8.27 -2.58 4.55
CA ILE A 61 9.17 -3.48 3.80
C ILE A 61 8.34 -4.10 2.67
N LEU A 62 8.82 -3.99 1.43
CA LEU A 62 8.25 -4.71 0.30
C LEU A 62 8.88 -6.10 0.24
N VAL A 63 8.06 -7.13 0.37
CA VAL A 63 8.52 -8.53 0.33
C VAL A 63 8.19 -9.18 -1.01
N GLY A 64 7.15 -8.72 -1.70
CA GLY A 64 6.89 -9.08 -3.09
C GLY A 64 6.28 -10.46 -3.32
N THR A 65 5.95 -11.20 -2.25
CA THR A 65 5.22 -12.48 -2.34
C THR A 65 3.71 -12.26 -2.22
N ASP A 66 2.90 -13.19 -2.71
CA ASP A 66 1.43 -13.03 -2.68
C ASP A 66 0.87 -13.07 -1.24
N ASP A 67 1.39 -13.96 -0.39
CA ASP A 67 0.97 -14.12 1.00
C ASP A 67 1.52 -13.02 1.93
N LEU A 68 2.68 -12.46 1.56
CA LEU A 68 3.37 -11.42 2.31
C LEU A 68 3.91 -10.40 1.32
N TYR A 69 3.05 -9.46 0.94
CA TYR A 69 3.37 -8.47 -0.08
C TYR A 69 4.02 -7.24 0.54
N ILE A 70 3.39 -6.68 1.57
CA ILE A 70 3.86 -5.50 2.31
C ILE A 70 3.86 -5.83 3.81
N ARG A 71 4.93 -5.44 4.49
CA ARG A 71 4.98 -5.40 5.95
C ARG A 71 5.08 -3.96 6.42
N ILE A 72 4.14 -3.51 7.24
CA ILE A 72 4.14 -2.18 7.83
C ILE A 72 4.96 -2.22 9.12
N ILE A 73 5.93 -1.31 9.23
CA ILE A 73 6.76 -1.10 10.44
C ILE A 73 6.18 0.05 11.28
N ARG A 74 5.89 1.18 10.64
CA ARG A 74 5.38 2.41 11.27
C ARG A 74 4.69 3.30 10.23
N ILE A 75 3.51 3.87 10.55
CA ILE A 75 2.72 4.72 9.63
C ILE A 75 1.78 5.69 10.35
#